data_AF-A0A0B0NEU1-F1
#
_entry.id   AF-A0A0B0NEU1-F1
#
_cell.length_a   1.000
_cell.length_b   1.000
_cell.length_c   1.000
_cell.angle_alpha   90.00
_cell.angle_beta   90.00
_cell.angle_gamma   90.00
#
_symmetry.space_group_name_H-M   'P 1'
#
loop_
_entity.id
_entity.type
_entity.pdbx_description
1 polymer ?
#
loop_
_entity_poly.entity_id
_entity_poly.type
_entity_poly.pdbx_seq_one_letter_code
_entity_poly.pdbx_strand_id
1 'polypeptide(L)'
;MGISRDSMHKRRSTGGKQKAWRKKRKHELGRQPGNTKLSSNKTVRRIRVRGGNVKWRALRLDTGNYSWGSESVTRKTRILDVVYNASNNELVRTQTLVKSAIIQVDAAPFKQWYLQHYGIDIGRKKKMASKKEATEEPEGAAEETKRSKHVARKLEKRQKDRK
;
A
#
# COMPACT_ATOMS: atom_id res chain seq x y z
N MET A 1 1.11 6.04 34.76
CA MET A 1 0.33 6.79 33.73
C MET A 1 1.30 7.43 32.76
N GLY A 2 1.20 7.11 31.46
CA GLY A 2 2.15 7.55 30.43
C GLY A 2 1.72 8.84 29.70
N ILE A 3 1.72 8.76 28.37
CA ILE A 3 1.30 9.83 27.47
C ILE A 3 -0.18 10.17 27.72
N SER A 4 -0.50 11.45 27.83
CA SER A 4 -1.86 11.98 28.04
C SER A 4 -2.29 12.83 26.84
N ARG A 5 -3.58 12.80 26.49
CA ARG A 5 -4.18 13.58 25.40
C ARG A 5 -5.00 14.77 25.90
N ASP A 6 -4.77 15.21 27.13
CA ASP A 6 -5.48 16.33 27.74
C ASP A 6 -4.83 17.67 27.42
N SER A 7 -5.62 18.74 27.49
CA SER A 7 -5.17 20.11 27.25
C SER A 7 -4.65 20.82 28.50
N MET A 8 -4.86 20.27 29.70
CA MET A 8 -4.50 20.92 30.98
C MET A 8 -2.99 21.12 31.16
N HIS A 9 -2.19 20.28 30.49
CA HIS A 9 -0.72 20.38 30.51
C HIS A 9 -0.19 21.37 29.46
N LYS A 10 -1.07 22.08 28.73
CA LYS A 10 -0.73 23.12 27.76
C LYS A 10 -1.14 24.50 28.29
N ARG A 11 -0.53 25.56 27.74
CA ARG A 11 -0.89 26.94 28.08
C ARG A 11 -2.27 27.29 27.52
N ARG A 12 -2.91 28.30 28.11
CA ARG A 12 -4.10 28.93 27.53
C ARG A 12 -3.73 29.68 26.25
N SER A 13 -4.72 30.02 25.43
CA SER A 13 -4.53 30.91 24.27
C SER A 13 -3.93 32.26 24.68
N THR A 14 -4.27 32.76 25.87
CA THR A 14 -3.68 33.96 26.47
C THR A 14 -2.25 33.79 26.98
N GLY A 15 -1.65 32.61 26.86
CA GLY A 15 -0.30 32.30 27.35
C GLY A 15 -0.22 31.94 28.84
N GLY A 16 -1.29 32.17 29.62
CA GLY A 16 -1.34 31.83 31.04
C GLY A 16 -1.17 30.33 31.33
N LYS A 17 -0.42 30.00 32.40
CA LYS A 17 -0.23 28.61 32.86
C LYS A 17 -1.51 28.09 33.51
N GLN A 18 -1.98 26.92 33.08
CA GLN A 18 -3.14 26.27 33.71
C GLN A 18 -2.74 25.56 35.00
N LYS A 19 -3.56 25.69 36.06
CA LYS A 19 -3.39 24.93 37.31
C LYS A 19 -3.94 23.51 37.11
N ALA A 20 -3.12 22.51 37.36
CA ALA A 20 -3.54 21.11 37.32
C ALA A 20 -4.38 20.80 38.57
N TRP A 21 -5.70 20.67 38.40
CA TRP A 21 -6.65 20.39 39.48
C TRP A 21 -6.94 18.90 39.67
N ARG A 22 -6.51 18.06 38.72
CA ARG A 22 -6.69 16.60 38.77
C ARG A 22 -5.46 15.87 38.26
N LYS A 23 -5.32 14.61 38.67
CA LYS A 23 -4.35 13.68 38.09
C LYS A 23 -4.82 13.24 36.69
N LYS A 24 -3.88 12.77 35.86
CA LYS A 24 -4.17 12.17 34.53
C LYS A 24 -5.28 11.11 34.64
N ARG A 25 -6.16 10.99 33.63
CA ARG A 25 -7.25 10.00 33.65
C ARG A 25 -7.04 8.90 32.63
N LYS A 26 -7.54 7.69 32.95
CA LYS A 26 -7.38 6.50 32.07
C LYS A 26 -8.03 6.66 30.69
N HIS A 27 -9.08 7.47 30.59
CA HIS A 27 -9.75 7.74 29.31
C HIS A 27 -8.98 8.72 28.41
N GLU A 28 -8.04 9.50 28.97
CA GLU A 28 -7.16 10.43 28.23
C GLU A 28 -5.85 9.75 27.79
N LEU A 29 -5.72 8.44 28.02
CA LEU A 29 -4.49 7.69 27.77
C LEU A 29 -4.10 7.69 26.29
N GLY A 30 -2.89 8.18 26.01
CA GLY A 30 -2.19 7.96 24.76
C GLY A 30 -1.34 6.68 24.79
N ARG A 31 -0.99 6.17 23.61
CA ARG A 31 -0.02 5.07 23.45
C ARG A 31 1.07 5.52 22.49
N GLN A 32 2.29 4.99 22.67
CA GLN A 32 3.40 5.22 21.74
C GLN A 32 2.98 4.88 20.29
N PRO A 33 3.42 5.65 19.27
CA PRO A 33 3.22 5.30 17.87
C PRO A 33 3.74 3.91 17.51
N GLY A 34 3.19 3.33 16.45
CA GLY A 34 3.61 2.02 15.95
C GLY A 34 4.88 2.04 15.09
N ASN A 35 5.11 3.12 14.35
CA ASN A 35 6.22 3.27 13.40
C ASN A 35 6.44 2.03 12.54
N THR A 36 5.38 1.62 11.84
CA THR A 36 5.33 0.47 10.95
C THR A 36 6.46 0.49 9.92
N LYS A 37 7.31 -0.54 9.93
CA LYS A 37 8.42 -0.68 9.01
C LYS A 37 8.06 -1.55 7.81
N LEU A 38 8.65 -1.24 6.67
CA LEU A 38 8.66 -2.14 5.52
C LEU A 38 9.55 -3.35 5.84
N SER A 39 8.98 -4.54 5.87
CA SER A 39 9.73 -5.79 6.08
C SER A 39 8.85 -6.99 5.79
N SER A 40 9.42 -8.02 5.16
CA SER A 40 8.78 -9.30 4.89
C SER A 40 8.35 -10.05 6.15
N ASN A 41 8.97 -9.77 7.30
CA ASN A 41 8.60 -10.37 8.58
C ASN A 41 7.33 -9.70 9.15
N LYS A 42 6.18 -10.07 8.60
CA LYS A 42 4.87 -9.52 8.98
C LYS A 42 4.63 -9.68 10.47
N THR A 43 4.56 -8.55 11.18
CA THR A 43 4.33 -8.50 12.63
C THR A 43 3.16 -7.58 12.92
N VAL A 44 2.05 -8.13 13.41
CA VAL A 44 0.86 -7.37 13.81
C VAL A 44 0.47 -7.74 15.23
N ARG A 45 0.36 -6.74 16.11
CA ARG A 45 -0.02 -6.93 17.52
C ARG A 45 -1.46 -6.51 17.76
N ARG A 46 -2.19 -7.35 18.51
CA ARG A 46 -3.53 -7.04 19.01
C ARG A 46 -3.44 -6.09 20.19
N ILE A 47 -4.17 -4.98 20.17
CA ILE A 47 -4.21 -4.03 21.29
C ILE A 47 -5.65 -3.84 21.76
N ARG A 48 -5.91 -4.17 23.04
CA ARG A 48 -7.18 -3.84 23.70
C ARG A 48 -7.30 -2.33 23.89
N VAL A 49 -8.43 -1.77 23.48
CA VAL A 49 -8.76 -0.35 23.64
C VAL A 49 -10.00 -0.18 24.53
N ARG A 50 -10.40 1.08 24.76
CA ARG A 50 -11.57 1.42 25.59
C ARG A 50 -12.84 0.77 25.00
N GLY A 51 -13.74 0.35 25.88
CA GLY A 51 -15.00 -0.30 25.49
C GLY A 51 -14.86 -1.77 25.09
N GLY A 52 -13.75 -2.43 25.43
CA GLY A 52 -13.53 -3.85 25.12
C GLY A 52 -13.10 -4.14 23.68
N ASN A 53 -13.14 -3.13 22.80
CA ASN A 53 -12.72 -3.23 21.41
C ASN A 53 -11.22 -3.54 21.24
N VAL A 54 -10.87 -3.94 20.02
CA VAL A 54 -9.51 -4.26 19.61
C VAL A 54 -9.09 -3.37 18.45
N LYS A 55 -7.85 -2.86 18.50
CA LYS A 55 -7.18 -2.25 17.36
C LYS A 55 -5.91 -3.02 17.03
N TRP A 56 -5.68 -3.25 15.74
CA TRP A 56 -4.48 -3.91 15.25
C TRP A 56 -3.37 -2.88 15.05
N ARG A 57 -2.22 -3.11 15.69
CA ARG A 57 -1.01 -2.33 15.47
C ARG A 57 -0.04 -3.18 14.67
N ALA A 58 0.07 -2.88 13.38
CA ALA A 58 1.18 -3.37 12.60
C ALA A 58 2.50 -2.78 13.14
N LEU A 59 3.56 -3.58 13.12
CA LEU A 59 4.94 -3.16 13.35
C LEU A 59 5.77 -3.36 12.09
N ARG A 60 5.47 -4.40 11.31
CA ARG A 60 6.12 -4.73 10.05
C ARG A 60 5.09 -5.25 9.06
N LEU A 61 5.12 -4.72 7.83
CA LEU A 61 4.28 -5.15 6.72
C LEU A 61 5.09 -5.07 5.42
N ASP A 62 4.77 -5.93 4.46
CA ASP A 62 5.37 -5.98 3.13
C ASP A 62 4.35 -6.01 2.00
N THR A 63 3.06 -6.17 2.33
CA THR A 63 1.99 -6.39 1.38
C THR A 63 0.78 -5.52 1.72
N GLY A 64 0.07 -5.09 0.68
CA GLY A 64 -1.15 -4.30 0.79
C GLY A 64 -2.12 -4.61 -0.35
N ASN A 65 -3.37 -4.19 -0.19
CA ASN A 65 -4.36 -4.20 -1.26
C ASN A 65 -4.35 -2.81 -1.92
N TYR A 66 -3.99 -2.77 -3.19
CA TYR A 66 -3.90 -1.53 -3.97
C TYR A 66 -4.92 -1.55 -5.09
N SER A 67 -5.46 -0.38 -5.40
CA SER A 67 -6.51 -0.22 -6.40
C SER A 67 -5.98 0.57 -7.59
N TRP A 68 -6.16 0.01 -8.78
CA TRP A 68 -5.97 0.70 -10.05
C TRP A 68 -7.28 1.40 -10.41
N GLY A 69 -7.35 2.70 -10.08
CA GLY A 69 -8.60 3.47 -10.13
C GLY A 69 -9.25 3.57 -11.51
N SER A 70 -8.47 3.68 -12.59
CA SER A 70 -9.01 3.78 -13.96
C SER A 70 -9.65 2.47 -14.43
N GLU A 71 -9.12 1.33 -13.98
CA GLU A 71 -9.60 0.00 -14.34
C GLU A 71 -10.60 -0.56 -13.31
N SER A 72 -10.81 0.14 -12.18
CA SER A 72 -11.62 -0.30 -11.04
C SER A 72 -11.23 -1.70 -10.52
N VAL A 73 -9.92 -2.01 -10.49
CA VAL A 73 -9.41 -3.31 -10.06
C VAL A 73 -8.55 -3.16 -8.81
N THR A 74 -8.76 -4.05 -7.85
CA THR A 74 -7.91 -4.13 -6.65
C THR A 74 -7.16 -5.45 -6.63
N ARG A 75 -5.85 -5.39 -6.35
CA ARG A 75 -5.01 -6.58 -6.18
C ARG A 75 -4.16 -6.45 -4.93
N LYS A 76 -3.88 -7.60 -4.32
CA LYS A 76 -2.90 -7.72 -3.26
C LYS A 76 -1.51 -7.76 -3.90
N THR A 77 -0.65 -6.82 -3.53
CA THR A 77 0.70 -6.72 -4.09
C THR A 77 1.71 -6.39 -2.99
N ARG A 78 2.99 -6.62 -3.30
CA ARG A 78 4.09 -6.30 -2.40
C ARG A 78 4.46 -4.83 -2.51
N ILE A 79 4.85 -4.25 -1.37
CA ILE A 79 5.45 -2.92 -1.28
C ILE A 79 6.94 -3.08 -1.49
N LEU A 80 7.50 -2.34 -2.44
CA LEU A 80 8.92 -2.37 -2.77
C LEU A 80 9.70 -1.33 -1.96
N ASP A 81 9.20 -0.09 -1.96
CA ASP A 81 9.85 1.01 -1.25
C ASP A 81 8.87 2.13 -0.89
N VAL A 82 9.28 2.98 0.07
CA VAL A 82 8.63 4.25 0.38
C VAL A 82 9.43 5.37 -0.30
N VAL A 83 8.84 6.01 -1.29
CA VAL A 83 9.54 6.98 -2.14
C VAL A 83 9.44 8.39 -1.57
N TYR A 84 8.27 8.76 -1.05
CA TYR A 84 8.04 10.12 -0.57
C TYR A 84 7.02 10.18 0.58
N ASN A 85 7.21 11.19 1.44
CA ASN A 85 6.31 11.50 2.53
C ASN A 85 6.23 13.01 2.74
N ALA A 86 5.03 13.58 2.67
CA ALA A 86 4.83 15.02 2.79
C ALA A 86 5.12 15.58 4.19
N SER A 87 4.97 14.76 5.25
CA SER A 87 5.08 15.26 6.63
C SER A 87 6.50 15.26 7.16
N ASN A 88 7.34 14.31 6.75
CA ASN A 88 8.70 14.16 7.26
C ASN A 88 9.56 13.26 6.34
N ASN A 89 10.72 13.75 5.92
CA ASN A 89 11.66 13.03 5.07
C ASN A 89 12.37 11.85 5.78
N GLU A 90 12.51 11.88 7.11
CA GLU A 90 13.09 10.75 7.87
C GLU A 90 12.22 9.48 7.78
N LEU A 91 10.93 9.65 7.51
CA LEU A 91 10.02 8.52 7.32
C LEU A 91 10.29 7.78 5.99
N VAL A 92 10.83 8.48 4.99
CA VAL A 92 11.30 7.89 3.73
C VAL A 92 12.58 7.10 3.99
N ARG A 93 13.59 7.74 4.58
CA ARG A 93 14.89 7.10 4.88
C ARG A 93 14.77 5.82 5.71
N THR A 94 13.81 5.81 6.64
CA THR A 94 13.60 4.67 7.53
C THR A 94 12.50 3.72 7.08
N GLN A 95 12.00 3.86 5.85
CA GLN A 95 10.93 3.07 5.22
C GLN A 95 9.72 2.86 6.15
N THR A 96 9.22 3.96 6.73
CA THR A 96 8.08 3.93 7.65
C THR A 96 6.78 4.13 6.89
N LEU A 97 5.89 3.14 6.98
CA LEU A 97 4.57 3.18 6.34
C LEU A 97 3.63 4.07 7.15
N VAL A 98 3.10 5.14 6.55
CA VAL A 98 2.08 6.02 7.15
C VAL A 98 0.99 6.35 6.13
N LYS A 99 -0.11 6.95 6.60
CA LYS A 99 -1.17 7.42 5.70
C LYS A 99 -0.59 8.45 4.73
N SER A 100 -0.95 8.34 3.45
CA SER A 100 -0.52 9.24 2.37
C SER A 100 0.98 9.17 2.03
N ALA A 101 1.71 8.16 2.50
CA ALA A 101 3.04 7.88 1.97
C ALA A 101 2.95 7.45 0.50
N ILE A 102 3.79 8.03 -0.35
CA ILE A 102 3.93 7.59 -1.74
C ILE A 102 4.90 6.42 -1.75
N ILE A 103 4.44 5.30 -2.29
CA ILE A 103 5.15 4.03 -2.25
C ILE A 103 5.27 3.44 -3.64
N GLN A 104 6.34 2.70 -3.86
CA GLN A 104 6.52 1.88 -5.05
C GLN A 104 5.97 0.48 -4.76
N VAL A 105 5.16 -0.03 -5.69
CA VAL A 105 4.42 -1.28 -5.55
C VAL A 105 4.82 -2.23 -6.68
N ASP A 106 4.84 -3.53 -6.39
CA ASP A 106 5.02 -4.55 -7.41
C ASP A 106 3.86 -4.54 -8.43
N ALA A 107 4.22 -4.43 -9.71
CA ALA A 107 3.29 -4.36 -10.82
C ALA A 107 2.83 -5.73 -11.33
N ALA A 108 3.51 -6.84 -10.97
CA ALA A 108 3.26 -8.15 -11.56
C ALA A 108 1.77 -8.60 -11.48
N PRO A 109 1.06 -8.47 -10.34
CA PRO A 109 -0.34 -8.89 -10.26
C PRO A 109 -1.29 -8.05 -11.13
N PHE A 110 -0.98 -6.78 -11.35
CA PHE A 110 -1.76 -5.91 -12.23
C PHE A 110 -1.46 -6.18 -13.70
N LYS A 111 -0.18 -6.41 -14.03
CA LYS A 111 0.27 -6.76 -15.37
C LYS A 111 -0.33 -8.10 -15.83
N GLN A 112 -0.32 -9.11 -14.96
CA GLN A 112 -0.96 -10.40 -15.23
C GLN A 112 -2.47 -10.26 -15.46
N TRP A 113 -3.14 -9.46 -14.62
CA TRP A 113 -4.56 -9.18 -14.81
C TRP A 113 -4.83 -8.46 -16.14
N TYR A 114 -4.02 -7.47 -16.50
CA TYR A 114 -4.17 -6.71 -17.74
C TYR A 114 -3.99 -7.62 -18.97
N LEU A 115 -3.00 -8.52 -18.94
CA LEU A 115 -2.79 -9.52 -19.97
C LEU A 115 -4.00 -10.45 -20.11
N GLN A 116 -4.61 -10.88 -19.01
CA GLN A 116 -5.82 -11.69 -19.06
C GLN A 116 -7.06 -10.90 -19.50
N HIS A 117 -7.14 -9.61 -19.16
CA HIS A 117 -8.31 -8.79 -19.43
C HIS A 117 -8.36 -8.29 -20.89
N TYR A 118 -7.22 -7.82 -21.40
CA TYR A 118 -7.07 -7.21 -22.73
C TYR A 118 -6.30 -8.07 -23.73
N GLY A 119 -5.61 -9.12 -23.27
CA GLY A 119 -4.78 -9.97 -24.13
C GLY A 119 -3.41 -9.37 -24.46
N ILE A 120 -2.99 -8.30 -23.78
CA ILE A 120 -1.81 -7.51 -24.14
C ILE A 120 -0.81 -7.48 -22.98
N ASP A 121 0.46 -7.71 -23.32
CA ASP A 121 1.56 -7.67 -22.37
C ASP A 121 2.13 -6.24 -22.23
N ILE A 122 1.87 -5.58 -21.10
CA ILE A 122 2.40 -4.24 -20.81
C ILE A 122 3.86 -4.33 -20.34
N GLY A 123 4.73 -3.43 -20.83
CA GLY A 123 6.06 -3.22 -20.26
C GLY A 123 7.19 -4.03 -20.91
N ARG A 124 6.98 -4.57 -22.13
CA ARG A 124 8.09 -4.98 -22.98
C ARG A 124 8.83 -3.74 -23.49
N LYS A 125 10.07 -3.52 -23.07
CA LYS A 125 10.93 -2.48 -23.66
C LYS A 125 11.26 -2.87 -25.11
N LYS A 126 10.97 -1.97 -26.05
CA LYS A 126 11.16 -2.14 -27.51
C LYS A 126 12.58 -2.61 -27.92
N LYS A 127 13.61 -2.33 -27.11
CA LYS A 127 15.02 -2.78 -27.32
C LYS A 127 15.31 -4.24 -26.91
N MET A 128 14.45 -4.88 -26.11
CA MET A 128 14.64 -6.29 -25.74
C MET A 128 13.82 -7.26 -26.60
N ALA A 129 12.81 -6.78 -27.32
CA ALA A 129 12.11 -7.59 -28.32
C ALA A 129 13.06 -8.10 -29.41
N SER A 130 14.04 -7.29 -29.83
CA SER A 130 15.02 -7.67 -30.86
C SER A 130 16.19 -8.53 -30.35
N LYS A 131 16.33 -8.74 -29.04
CA LYS A 131 17.42 -9.55 -28.46
C LYS A 131 16.94 -10.82 -27.76
N LYS A 132 15.64 -10.93 -27.46
CA LYS A 132 15.00 -12.13 -26.87
C LYS A 132 14.35 -13.06 -27.90
N GLU A 133 14.46 -12.78 -29.20
CA GLU A 133 14.05 -13.75 -30.23
C GLU A 133 15.07 -14.89 -30.43
N ALA A 134 16.25 -14.87 -29.78
CA ALA A 134 17.34 -15.79 -30.11
C ALA A 134 17.96 -16.60 -28.95
N THR A 135 17.46 -16.58 -27.70
CA THR A 135 18.18 -17.35 -26.64
C THR A 135 17.41 -17.84 -25.42
N GLU A 136 16.08 -17.74 -25.36
CA GLU A 136 15.33 -18.43 -24.31
C GLU A 136 14.04 -19.00 -24.93
N GLU A 137 13.88 -20.31 -24.79
CA GLU A 137 12.61 -21.04 -24.90
C GLU A 137 11.41 -20.16 -24.48
N PRO A 138 10.26 -20.24 -25.17
CA PRO A 138 9.21 -19.25 -25.12
C PRO A 138 8.34 -19.38 -23.86
N GLU A 139 8.90 -19.17 -22.67
CA GLU A 139 8.09 -18.88 -21.48
C GLU A 139 7.58 -17.44 -21.54
N GLY A 140 6.51 -17.24 -22.31
CA GLY A 140 5.75 -15.99 -22.32
C GLY A 140 5.76 -15.21 -23.63
N ALA A 141 6.20 -15.79 -24.75
CA ALA A 141 5.37 -15.58 -25.95
C ALA A 141 3.97 -16.05 -25.52
N ALA A 142 2.94 -15.24 -25.73
CA ALA A 142 1.60 -15.77 -25.58
C ALA A 142 1.56 -17.00 -26.47
N GLU A 143 1.61 -18.20 -25.87
CA GLU A 143 1.10 -19.39 -26.54
C GLU A 143 -0.23 -18.89 -27.09
N GLU A 144 -0.38 -18.96 -28.41
CA GLU A 144 -1.66 -18.85 -29.07
C GLU A 144 -2.47 -20.06 -28.64
N THR A 145 -2.80 -20.09 -27.35
CA THR A 145 -3.80 -20.90 -26.74
C THR A 145 -5.01 -20.69 -27.61
N LYS A 146 -5.40 -21.70 -28.38
CA LYS A 146 -6.52 -21.63 -29.30
C LYS A 146 -7.73 -21.11 -28.52
N ARG A 147 -8.04 -19.82 -28.70
CA ARG A 147 -9.12 -19.17 -27.94
C ARG A 147 -10.42 -19.45 -28.68
N SER A 148 -11.49 -19.72 -27.94
CA SER A 148 -12.80 -19.81 -28.55
C SER A 148 -13.17 -18.47 -29.20
N LYS A 149 -13.97 -18.52 -30.27
CA LYS A 149 -14.47 -17.32 -30.98
C LYS A 149 -15.13 -16.31 -30.02
N HIS A 150 -15.75 -16.81 -28.95
CA HIS A 150 -16.37 -15.96 -27.92
C HIS A 150 -15.35 -15.12 -27.14
N VAL A 151 -14.21 -15.71 -26.76
CA VAL A 151 -13.15 -15.00 -26.02
C VAL A 151 -12.48 -13.97 -26.91
N ALA A 152 -12.20 -14.30 -28.18
CA ALA A 152 -11.65 -13.35 -29.15
C ALA A 152 -12.52 -12.10 -29.30
N ARG A 153 -13.83 -12.29 -29.56
CA ARG A 153 -14.81 -11.19 -29.65
C ARG A 153 -14.88 -10.33 -28.38
N LYS A 154 -14.76 -10.96 -27.19
CA LYS A 154 -14.77 -10.25 -25.91
C LYS A 154 -13.54 -9.36 -25.74
N LEU A 155 -12.37 -9.85 -26.15
CA LEU A 155 -11.11 -9.09 -26.11
C LEU A 155 -11.14 -7.92 -27.08
N GLU A 156 -11.58 -8.15 -28.32
CA GLU A 156 -11.75 -7.09 -29.31
C GLU A 156 -12.68 -5.98 -28.81
N LYS A 157 -13.82 -6.34 -28.20
CA LYS A 157 -14.74 -5.34 -27.62
C LYS A 157 -14.05 -4.50 -26.55
N ARG A 158 -13.30 -5.13 -25.64
CA ARG A 158 -12.59 -4.43 -24.56
C ARG A 158 -11.45 -3.56 -25.09
N GLN A 159 -10.80 -3.96 -26.18
CA GLN A 159 -9.72 -3.17 -26.77
C GLN A 159 -10.21 -1.84 -27.35
N LYS A 160 -11.49 -1.72 -27.73
CA LYS A 160 -12.06 -0.47 -28.25
C LYS A 160 -12.20 0.62 -27.18
N ASP A 161 -12.58 0.24 -25.97
CA ASP A 161 -12.82 1.18 -24.86
C ASP A 161 -11.54 1.49 -24.06
N ARG A 162 -10.44 0.81 -24.41
CA ARG A 162 -9.14 0.95 -23.77
C ARG A 162 -8.43 2.22 -24.26
N LYS A 163 -8.15 3.13 -23.33
CA LYS A 163 -7.35 4.34 -23.58
C LYS A 163 -5.89 4.15 -23.22
#